data_AF-A0A9X2MQ79-F1
#
_entry.id   AF-A0A9X2MQ79-F1
#
_cell.length_a   1.000
_cell.length_b   1.000
_cell.length_c   1.000
_cell.angle_alpha   90.00
_cell.angle_beta   90.00
_cell.angle_gamma   90.00
#
_symmetry.space_group_name_H-M   'P 1'
#
loop_
_entity.id
_entity.type
_entity.pdbx_description
1 polymer ?
#
loop_
_entity_poly.entity_id
_entity_poly.type
_entity_poly.pdbx_seq_one_letter_code
_entity_poly.pdbx_strand_id
1 'polypeptide(L)'
;MSVHHPEYTGYLMVHFIGEQPDGEQVYFSYSENGLHWKDLNGGLPVLRSELGEKGARDPFLIRSPKEDKFYLIATDLRIASGKGWGAAVEAGSRDIIVWESADLVRWSEPRAVTIGVPGAGCVWAPEAVYDEAADEFLVFWASATQGPDEQERKHKIYSSRTKDFRSFTPADIYIERDSHIIDTTIIAHNGAYYRFSKDETTKNIVVEKGASLDKSSFVPLRVPALESLFGVEGPQIYKLNGREEWCLIVDRFAEGKGYLPLLTSDLDGGEFRVLPDEAFDLGKTKKRHGGVLPITGEECARLLAAFGDGHQVLPGQFADPDIAKFDGRYYIYPTTDGFTGWSGTAFRVFSSDDLRLWKDEGMILDLATDDVPWAVGSAWAPAIATKNGSYYYYFCGKLPSGQSAIGAAVAETPVGPFRAMPEPLLTMDQMKRLGIAMGQAIDPSVYFEEDGTPYLLFGNSHGAIVQLGEDMVSVLEDTMANIDGLHDFREAVTVLKRGGLYHFTWSCDDTGSEDYHVNYGTSDKLYGPVEYRGTILAKNEEKEMLGTGHHSILRDPDSDQYWIAYHRFVTPLSRFTEGKGFHRETCIAPLLFGEDGLMQPVRL
;
A
#
# COMPACT_ATOMS: atom_id res chain seq x y z
N MET A 1 -15.97 26.59 -8.45
CA MET A 1 -16.25 25.33 -7.73
C MET A 1 -14.92 24.65 -7.57
N SER A 2 -14.41 24.46 -6.35
CA SER A 2 -13.14 23.76 -6.16
C SER A 2 -13.34 22.33 -6.62
N VAL A 3 -12.62 21.92 -7.67
CA VAL A 3 -12.48 20.51 -8.00
C VAL A 3 -11.77 19.89 -6.80
N HIS A 4 -12.49 19.10 -6.00
CA HIS A 4 -11.88 18.32 -4.94
C HIS A 4 -11.00 17.30 -5.65
N HIS A 5 -9.70 17.59 -5.76
CA HIS A 5 -8.77 16.56 -6.18
C HIS A 5 -8.79 15.49 -5.09
N PRO A 6 -9.02 14.22 -5.46
CA PRO A 6 -8.98 13.14 -4.47
C PRO A 6 -7.60 13.12 -3.81
N GLU A 7 -7.58 12.93 -2.50
CA GLU A 7 -6.32 12.76 -1.77
C GLU A 7 -5.74 11.40 -2.14
N TYR A 8 -4.62 11.42 -2.87
CA TYR A 8 -3.91 10.21 -3.27
C TYR A 8 -2.95 9.78 -2.17
N THR A 9 -3.03 8.50 -1.80
CA THR A 9 -2.24 7.91 -0.71
C THR A 9 -1.25 6.86 -1.20
N GLY A 10 -1.28 6.52 -2.48
CA GLY A 10 -0.34 5.59 -3.09
C GLY A 10 -0.30 5.67 -4.61
N TYR A 11 0.32 4.66 -5.22
CA TYR A 11 0.52 4.51 -6.65
C TYR A 11 0.34 3.06 -7.09
N LEU A 12 -0.20 2.91 -8.29
CA LEU A 12 -0.17 1.66 -9.06
C LEU A 12 0.79 1.85 -10.24
N MET A 13 1.80 0.98 -10.34
CA MET A 13 2.60 0.83 -11.54
C MET A 13 2.09 -0.38 -12.32
N VAL A 14 1.85 -0.18 -13.61
CA VAL A 14 1.64 -1.26 -14.57
C VAL A 14 2.91 -1.41 -15.39
N HIS A 15 3.38 -2.64 -15.60
CA HIS A 15 4.63 -2.89 -16.29
C HIS A 15 4.65 -4.30 -16.90
N PHE A 16 5.68 -4.59 -17.70
CA PHE A 16 6.02 -5.95 -18.08
C PHE A 16 7.42 -6.29 -17.51
N ILE A 17 7.94 -7.50 -17.74
CA ILE A 17 9.17 -7.99 -17.10
C ILE A 17 10.23 -8.54 -18.06
N GLY A 18 10.04 -8.38 -19.37
CA GLY A 18 11.03 -8.76 -20.40
C GLY A 18 10.65 -9.95 -21.27
N GLU A 19 11.57 -10.32 -22.17
CA GLU A 19 11.40 -11.29 -23.25
C GLU A 19 11.45 -12.75 -22.76
N GLN A 20 10.43 -13.16 -21.99
CA GLN A 20 10.26 -14.53 -21.50
C GLN A 20 8.79 -14.96 -21.65
N PRO A 21 8.45 -16.27 -21.56
CA PRO A 21 7.15 -16.79 -21.99
C PRO A 21 5.91 -16.01 -21.50
N ASP A 22 5.92 -15.59 -20.23
CA ASP A 22 4.91 -14.77 -19.57
C ASP A 22 5.39 -13.35 -19.24
N GLY A 23 6.61 -13.00 -19.64
CA GLY A 23 7.21 -11.72 -19.26
C GLY A 23 6.67 -10.53 -20.03
N GLU A 24 6.03 -10.78 -21.16
CA GLU A 24 5.43 -9.80 -22.07
C GLU A 24 3.91 -9.72 -21.84
N GLN A 25 3.49 -9.79 -20.58
CA GLN A 25 2.12 -9.61 -20.11
C GLN A 25 2.10 -8.48 -19.07
N VAL A 26 0.91 -8.10 -18.58
CA VAL A 26 0.77 -6.96 -17.67
C VAL A 26 0.89 -7.39 -16.22
N TYR A 27 1.83 -6.79 -15.50
CA TYR A 27 2.10 -6.96 -14.07
C TYR A 27 1.79 -5.66 -13.34
N PHE A 28 1.34 -5.79 -12.08
CA PHE A 28 1.03 -4.65 -11.23
C PHE A 28 2.01 -4.59 -10.05
N SER A 29 2.35 -3.37 -9.65
CA SER A 29 3.11 -3.10 -8.43
C SER A 29 2.52 -1.92 -7.68
N TYR A 30 2.56 -1.99 -6.35
CA TYR A 30 2.00 -1.00 -5.45
C TYR A 30 3.10 -0.23 -4.72
N SER A 31 2.92 1.07 -4.51
CA SER A 31 3.79 1.87 -3.65
C SER A 31 3.00 2.92 -2.89
N GLU A 32 3.36 3.17 -1.64
CA GLU A 32 2.82 4.29 -0.86
C GLU A 32 3.54 5.61 -1.17
N ASN A 33 4.84 5.56 -1.48
CA ASN A 33 5.68 6.75 -1.64
C ASN A 33 6.17 6.98 -3.08
N GLY A 34 5.87 6.07 -4.01
CA GLY A 34 6.26 6.16 -5.41
C GLY A 34 7.72 5.83 -5.68
N LEU A 35 8.48 5.35 -4.69
CA LEU A 35 9.90 5.01 -4.81
C LEU A 35 10.22 3.58 -4.32
N HIS A 36 9.39 3.03 -3.44
CA HIS A 36 9.54 1.69 -2.88
C HIS A 36 8.32 0.86 -3.23
N TRP A 37 8.51 -0.14 -4.07
CA TRP A 37 7.45 -0.87 -4.77
C TRP A 37 7.35 -2.30 -4.29
N LYS A 38 6.13 -2.75 -4.02
CA LYS A 38 5.78 -4.16 -3.79
C LYS A 38 5.21 -4.75 -5.07
N ASP A 39 5.68 -5.92 -5.46
CA ASP A 39 5.03 -6.68 -6.53
C ASP A 39 3.66 -7.19 -6.04
N LEU A 40 2.63 -6.99 -6.86
CA LEU A 40 1.32 -7.56 -6.59
C LEU A 40 1.18 -8.94 -7.27
N ASN A 41 0.14 -9.67 -6.89
CA ASN A 41 -0.24 -10.98 -7.42
C ASN A 41 0.89 -12.02 -7.34
N GLY A 42 1.70 -11.95 -6.28
CA GLY A 42 2.86 -12.83 -6.09
C GLY A 42 3.93 -12.71 -7.17
N GLY A 43 4.00 -11.56 -7.88
CA GLY A 43 4.91 -11.36 -9.00
C GLY A 43 4.50 -12.08 -10.28
N LEU A 44 3.21 -12.45 -10.42
CA LEU A 44 2.64 -13.05 -11.63
C LEU A 44 1.81 -12.02 -12.42
N PRO A 45 1.60 -12.22 -13.75
CA PRO A 45 0.76 -11.33 -14.54
C PRO A 45 -0.64 -11.17 -13.95
N VAL A 46 -1.14 -9.93 -13.89
CA VAL A 46 -2.52 -9.61 -13.52
C VAL A 46 -3.43 -9.68 -14.74
N LEU A 47 -2.98 -9.15 -15.88
CA LEU A 47 -3.73 -9.22 -17.15
C LEU A 47 -2.92 -9.93 -18.22
N ARG A 48 -3.64 -10.74 -19.02
CA ARG A 48 -3.07 -11.51 -20.12
C ARG A 48 -3.81 -11.21 -21.41
N SER A 49 -3.06 -11.03 -22.51
CA SER A 49 -3.62 -10.98 -23.86
C SER A 49 -3.28 -12.27 -24.61
N GLU A 50 -4.33 -12.94 -25.10
CA GLU A 50 -4.24 -14.04 -26.06
C GLU A 50 -4.62 -13.61 -27.49
N LEU A 51 -4.86 -12.30 -27.67
CA LEU A 51 -5.18 -11.68 -28.95
C LEU A 51 -3.90 -11.37 -29.73
N GLY A 52 -4.02 -11.26 -31.06
CA GLY A 52 -2.94 -10.76 -31.91
C GLY A 52 -1.62 -11.53 -31.77
N GLU A 53 -0.57 -10.81 -31.40
CA GLU A 53 0.78 -11.34 -31.15
C GLU A 53 0.89 -12.12 -29.82
N LYS A 54 -0.17 -12.10 -28.99
CA LYS A 54 -0.28 -12.78 -27.68
C LYS A 54 0.69 -12.24 -26.63
N GLY A 55 1.01 -10.96 -26.73
CA GLY A 55 1.72 -10.21 -25.71
C GLY A 55 1.07 -8.86 -25.49
N ALA A 56 1.31 -8.28 -24.33
CA ALA A 56 0.80 -6.99 -23.89
C ALA A 56 1.94 -6.25 -23.19
N ARG A 57 2.83 -5.67 -24.00
CA ARG A 57 4.03 -4.96 -23.52
C ARG A 57 3.77 -3.47 -23.38
N ASP A 58 4.68 -2.81 -22.68
CA ASP A 58 4.67 -1.35 -22.51
C ASP A 58 3.31 -0.83 -22.02
N PRO A 59 2.72 -1.42 -20.96
CA PRO A 59 1.37 -1.07 -20.55
C PRO A 59 1.32 0.34 -19.98
N PHE A 60 0.30 1.10 -20.34
CA PHE A 60 0.03 2.43 -19.79
C PHE A 60 -1.38 2.49 -19.21
N LEU A 61 -1.52 3.11 -18.05
CA LEU A 61 -2.77 3.21 -17.31
C LEU A 61 -3.17 4.68 -17.14
N ILE A 62 -4.42 5.00 -17.47
CA ILE A 62 -4.97 6.34 -17.33
C ILE A 62 -6.36 6.32 -16.70
N ARG A 63 -6.60 7.25 -15.78
CA ARG A 63 -7.93 7.53 -15.21
C ARG A 63 -8.69 8.45 -16.14
N SER A 64 -9.95 8.12 -16.43
CA SER A 64 -10.81 9.06 -17.14
C SER A 64 -11.24 10.20 -16.20
N PRO A 65 -11.08 11.47 -16.60
CA PRO A 65 -11.58 12.59 -15.80
C PRO A 65 -13.10 12.78 -15.93
N LYS A 66 -13.75 12.03 -16.85
CA LYS A 66 -15.17 12.16 -17.17
C LYS A 66 -16.00 10.94 -16.82
N GLU A 67 -15.38 9.78 -16.89
CA GLU A 67 -16.01 8.51 -16.58
C GLU A 67 -15.38 8.00 -15.29
N ASP A 68 -16.18 7.39 -14.42
CA ASP A 68 -15.69 6.75 -13.20
C ASP A 68 -15.04 5.40 -13.52
N LYS A 69 -13.96 5.45 -14.33
CA LYS A 69 -13.23 4.28 -14.81
C LYS A 69 -11.80 4.59 -15.25
N PHE A 70 -11.08 3.52 -15.51
CA PHE A 70 -9.70 3.47 -15.95
C PHE A 70 -9.59 2.77 -17.29
N TYR A 71 -8.63 3.21 -18.10
CA TYR A 71 -8.22 2.55 -19.33
C TYR A 71 -6.78 2.07 -19.19
N LEU A 72 -6.54 0.81 -19.52
CA LEU A 72 -5.18 0.27 -19.68
C LEU A 72 -4.96 -0.05 -21.16
N ILE A 73 -3.90 0.52 -21.74
CA ILE A 73 -3.50 0.28 -23.12
C ILE A 73 -2.12 -0.37 -23.14
N ALA A 74 -1.85 -1.24 -24.12
CA ALA A 74 -0.57 -1.91 -24.25
C ALA A 74 -0.22 -2.20 -25.71
N THR A 75 1.06 -2.35 -25.99
CA THR A 75 1.60 -2.86 -27.26
C THR A 75 1.18 -4.32 -27.46
N ASP A 76 0.54 -4.65 -28.58
CA ASP A 76 0.33 -6.05 -29.00
C ASP A 76 1.62 -6.63 -29.59
N LEU A 77 2.50 -7.16 -28.73
CA LEU A 77 3.80 -7.69 -29.14
C LEU A 77 4.31 -8.79 -28.22
N ARG A 78 4.84 -9.86 -28.81
CA ARG A 78 5.52 -10.94 -28.10
C ARG A 78 6.82 -11.37 -28.79
N ILE A 79 7.95 -10.80 -28.38
CA ILE A 79 9.29 -11.18 -28.87
C ILE A 79 9.67 -12.58 -28.41
N ALA A 80 9.22 -13.03 -27.23
CA ALA A 80 9.47 -14.36 -26.71
C ALA A 80 8.88 -15.48 -27.60
N SER A 81 8.02 -15.13 -28.57
CA SER A 81 7.55 -16.07 -29.59
C SER A 81 8.66 -16.50 -30.58
N GLY A 82 9.81 -15.82 -30.58
CA GLY A 82 10.94 -16.10 -31.47
C GLY A 82 10.85 -15.48 -32.87
N LYS A 83 9.87 -14.61 -33.14
CA LYS A 83 9.76 -13.89 -34.44
C LYS A 83 10.88 -12.86 -34.65
N GLY A 84 11.42 -12.32 -33.55
CA GLY A 84 12.53 -11.37 -33.57
C GLY A 84 12.13 -9.92 -33.88
N TRP A 85 13.03 -8.99 -33.54
CA TRP A 85 12.79 -7.54 -33.64
C TRP A 85 12.59 -7.04 -35.07
N GLY A 86 13.29 -7.59 -36.06
CA GLY A 86 13.10 -7.20 -37.46
C GLY A 86 11.67 -7.43 -37.96
N ALA A 87 11.12 -8.63 -37.69
CA ALA A 87 9.73 -8.93 -37.99
C ALA A 87 8.76 -8.02 -37.23
N ALA A 88 9.07 -7.73 -35.96
CA ALA A 88 8.28 -6.86 -35.11
C ALA A 88 8.24 -5.40 -35.55
N VAL A 89 9.21 -4.94 -36.37
CA VAL A 89 9.33 -3.57 -36.96
C VAL A 89 8.73 -3.49 -38.37
N GLU A 90 8.86 -4.56 -39.15
CA GLU A 90 8.46 -4.55 -40.57
C GLU A 90 7.04 -5.04 -40.79
N ALA A 91 6.61 -6.01 -39.97
CA ALA A 91 5.35 -6.74 -40.13
C ALA A 91 4.65 -7.03 -38.80
N GLY A 92 5.05 -6.35 -37.72
CA GLY A 92 4.44 -6.49 -36.40
C GLY A 92 2.99 -5.98 -36.34
N SER A 93 2.35 -6.19 -35.19
CA SER A 93 0.98 -5.73 -34.97
C SER A 93 0.84 -4.23 -35.14
N ARG A 94 -0.33 -3.82 -35.64
CA ARG A 94 -0.76 -2.42 -35.73
C ARG A 94 -1.84 -2.09 -34.70
N ASP A 95 -2.05 -3.00 -33.77
CA ASP A 95 -3.08 -2.92 -32.77
C ASP A 95 -2.47 -2.52 -31.41
N ILE A 96 -3.23 -1.75 -30.64
CA ILE A 96 -3.07 -1.71 -29.19
C ILE A 96 -4.04 -2.70 -28.57
N ILE A 97 -3.68 -3.24 -27.40
CA ILE A 97 -4.63 -3.97 -26.55
C ILE A 97 -5.20 -3.00 -25.52
N VAL A 98 -6.52 -2.99 -25.36
CA VAL A 98 -7.26 -2.10 -24.45
C VAL A 98 -8.06 -2.92 -23.44
N TRP A 99 -7.91 -2.60 -22.16
CA TRP A 99 -8.79 -3.00 -21.07
C TRP A 99 -9.46 -1.79 -20.41
N GLU A 100 -10.63 -2.01 -19.82
CA GLU A 100 -11.33 -1.03 -19.00
C GLU A 100 -11.62 -1.62 -17.62
N SER A 101 -11.58 -0.80 -16.58
CA SER A 101 -12.01 -1.17 -15.24
C SER A 101 -12.65 0.02 -14.54
N ALA A 102 -13.68 -0.21 -13.72
CA ALA A 102 -14.23 0.82 -12.84
C ALA A 102 -13.47 0.92 -11.49
N ASP A 103 -12.74 -0.13 -11.10
CA ASP A 103 -12.26 -0.31 -9.73
C ASP A 103 -10.79 -0.76 -9.61
N LEU A 104 -10.07 -0.88 -10.75
CA LEU A 104 -8.69 -1.38 -10.91
C LEU A 104 -8.50 -2.88 -10.64
N VAL A 105 -9.57 -3.61 -10.32
CA VAL A 105 -9.51 -5.04 -9.97
C VAL A 105 -10.27 -5.88 -10.99
N ARG A 106 -11.49 -5.46 -11.33
CA ARG A 106 -12.35 -6.13 -12.30
C ARG A 106 -12.14 -5.47 -13.64
N TRP A 107 -11.46 -6.18 -14.53
CA TRP A 107 -11.13 -5.71 -15.87
C TRP A 107 -12.08 -6.33 -16.89
N SER A 108 -12.39 -5.59 -17.95
CA SER A 108 -13.07 -6.12 -19.12
C SER A 108 -12.24 -7.21 -19.80
N GLU A 109 -12.84 -7.98 -20.70
CA GLU A 109 -12.04 -8.73 -21.67
C GLU A 109 -11.16 -7.77 -22.51
N PRO A 110 -9.96 -8.19 -22.93
CA PRO A 110 -9.10 -7.37 -23.78
C PRO A 110 -9.76 -7.12 -25.14
N ARG A 111 -9.44 -5.97 -25.74
CA ARG A 111 -9.78 -5.67 -27.13
C ARG A 111 -8.54 -5.25 -27.89
N ALA A 112 -8.33 -5.82 -29.07
CA ALA A 112 -7.37 -5.31 -30.02
C ALA A 112 -8.00 -4.17 -30.84
N VAL A 113 -7.32 -3.03 -30.93
CA VAL A 113 -7.77 -1.85 -31.68
C VAL A 113 -6.67 -1.38 -32.62
N THR A 114 -6.92 -1.46 -33.93
CA THR A 114 -5.97 -0.99 -34.94
C THR A 114 -5.91 0.53 -34.97
N ILE A 115 -4.78 1.09 -34.53
CA ILE A 115 -4.48 2.52 -34.63
C ILE A 115 -3.26 2.81 -35.51
N GLY A 116 -2.45 1.79 -35.78
CA GLY A 116 -1.25 1.90 -36.60
C GLY A 116 -1.55 2.20 -38.07
N VAL A 117 -0.67 3.00 -38.69
CA VAL A 117 -0.81 3.38 -40.10
C VAL A 117 -0.57 2.20 -41.06
N PRO A 118 -1.21 2.16 -42.23
CA PRO A 118 -0.92 1.15 -43.26
C PRO A 118 0.57 1.10 -43.62
N GLY A 119 1.13 -0.11 -43.68
CA GLY A 119 2.54 -0.33 -44.02
C GLY A 119 3.53 -0.11 -42.87
N ALA A 120 3.10 0.40 -41.71
CA ALA A 120 3.87 0.28 -40.47
C ALA A 120 3.78 -1.16 -39.93
N GLY A 121 4.87 -1.65 -39.35
CA GLY A 121 4.86 -2.88 -38.58
C GLY A 121 5.25 -2.59 -37.15
N CYS A 122 4.48 -1.81 -36.40
CA CYS A 122 4.58 -1.66 -34.94
C CYS A 122 3.69 -0.52 -34.44
N VAL A 123 3.02 -0.72 -33.30
CA VAL A 123 2.41 0.33 -32.48
C VAL A 123 2.95 0.14 -31.07
N TRP A 124 4.12 0.71 -30.81
CA TRP A 124 4.89 0.46 -29.60
C TRP A 124 4.75 1.57 -28.58
N ALA A 125 4.78 1.19 -27.30
CA ALA A 125 4.73 2.10 -26.16
C ALA A 125 3.60 3.12 -26.25
N PRO A 126 2.33 2.67 -26.39
CA PRO A 126 1.23 3.61 -26.46
C PRO A 126 1.00 4.25 -25.09
N GLU A 127 1.01 5.58 -25.05
CA GLU A 127 0.60 6.37 -23.88
C GLU A 127 -0.52 7.34 -24.25
N ALA A 128 -1.16 7.91 -23.24
CA ALA A 128 -2.24 8.86 -23.42
C ALA A 128 -2.14 10.03 -22.42
N VAL A 129 -2.55 11.20 -22.88
CA VAL A 129 -2.77 12.39 -22.02
C VAL A 129 -4.14 12.96 -22.32
N TYR A 130 -4.87 13.36 -21.28
CA TYR A 130 -6.16 14.03 -21.47
C TYR A 130 -5.96 15.50 -21.81
N ASP A 131 -6.53 15.93 -22.93
CA ASP A 131 -6.53 17.30 -23.43
C ASP A 131 -7.84 17.98 -23.00
N GLU A 132 -7.80 18.74 -21.90
CA GLU A 132 -8.98 19.43 -21.36
C GLU A 132 -9.59 20.43 -22.36
N ALA A 133 -8.77 21.03 -23.23
CA ALA A 133 -9.23 22.02 -24.20
C ALA A 133 -9.97 21.37 -25.38
N ALA A 134 -9.48 20.21 -25.85
CA ALA A 134 -10.13 19.45 -26.91
C ALA A 134 -11.25 18.52 -26.41
N ASP A 135 -11.29 18.25 -25.09
CA ASP A 135 -12.18 17.29 -24.46
C ASP A 135 -12.01 15.85 -25.02
N GLU A 136 -10.75 15.46 -25.22
CA GLU A 136 -10.33 14.19 -25.82
C GLU A 136 -9.01 13.71 -25.21
N PHE A 137 -8.75 12.42 -25.26
CA PHE A 137 -7.41 11.89 -25.03
C PHE A 137 -6.57 12.04 -26.30
N LEU A 138 -5.36 12.55 -26.17
CA LEU A 138 -4.31 12.40 -27.16
C LEU A 138 -3.54 11.11 -26.85
N VAL A 139 -3.69 10.10 -27.70
CA VAL A 139 -2.95 8.83 -27.63
C VAL A 139 -1.78 8.91 -28.60
N PHE A 140 -0.60 8.51 -28.17
CA PHE A 140 0.63 8.59 -28.98
C PHE A 140 1.50 7.35 -28.78
N TRP A 141 2.22 6.97 -29.82
CA TRP A 141 2.99 5.72 -29.88
C TRP A 141 4.10 5.80 -30.93
N ALA A 142 5.06 4.88 -30.87
CA ALA A 142 6.09 4.75 -31.90
C ALA A 142 5.69 3.77 -33.01
N SER A 143 5.89 4.17 -34.26
CA SER A 143 5.78 3.30 -35.43
C SER A 143 6.95 3.50 -36.40
N ALA A 144 7.41 2.41 -37.01
CA ALA A 144 8.41 2.41 -38.07
C ALA A 144 7.76 2.49 -39.44
N THR A 145 8.00 3.59 -40.15
CA THR A 145 7.46 3.83 -41.50
C THR A 145 8.56 4.32 -42.42
N GLN A 146 8.37 4.14 -43.72
CA GLN A 146 9.27 4.66 -44.76
C GLN A 146 8.49 5.63 -45.64
N GLY A 147 8.87 6.90 -45.59
CA GLY A 147 8.38 7.94 -46.46
C GLY A 147 8.94 7.81 -47.89
N PRO A 148 8.37 8.53 -48.87
CA PRO A 148 8.79 8.44 -50.28
C PRO A 148 10.27 8.77 -50.51
N ASP A 149 10.82 9.68 -49.69
CA ASP A 149 12.20 10.18 -49.80
C ASP A 149 13.16 9.51 -48.79
N GLU A 150 12.67 8.55 -47.98
CA GLU A 150 13.48 7.85 -46.98
C GLU A 150 14.09 6.58 -47.58
N GLN A 151 15.40 6.38 -47.37
CA GLN A 151 16.11 5.18 -47.85
C GLN A 151 15.80 3.93 -47.01
N GLU A 152 15.47 4.13 -45.74
CA GLU A 152 15.15 3.09 -44.77
C GLU A 152 13.96 3.50 -43.90
N ARG A 153 13.34 2.51 -43.24
CA ARG A 153 12.26 2.76 -42.28
C ARG A 153 12.81 3.51 -41.07
N LYS A 154 12.09 4.55 -40.64
CA LYS A 154 12.43 5.35 -39.46
C LYS A 154 11.32 5.27 -38.42
N HIS A 155 11.70 5.20 -37.15
CA HIS A 155 10.76 5.30 -36.03
C HIS A 155 10.36 6.77 -35.83
N LYS A 156 9.05 6.99 -35.80
CA LYS A 156 8.41 8.29 -35.59
C LYS A 156 7.34 8.12 -34.51
N ILE A 157 7.06 9.19 -33.76
CA ILE A 157 5.90 9.18 -32.86
C ILE A 157 4.68 9.61 -33.66
N TYR A 158 3.67 8.76 -33.68
CA TYR A 158 2.34 9.04 -34.21
C TYR A 158 1.40 9.38 -33.07
N SER A 159 0.29 10.05 -33.40
CA SER A 159 -0.78 10.33 -32.45
C SER A 159 -2.16 10.18 -33.09
N SER A 160 -3.15 9.93 -32.24
CA SER A 160 -4.57 9.92 -32.58
C SER A 160 -5.38 10.42 -31.39
N ARG A 161 -6.58 10.94 -31.65
CA ARG A 161 -7.50 11.40 -30.62
C ARG A 161 -8.63 10.41 -30.41
N THR A 162 -9.05 10.24 -29.15
CA THR A 162 -10.17 9.39 -28.76
C THR A 162 -10.89 9.96 -27.55
N LYS A 163 -12.17 9.60 -27.38
CA LYS A 163 -12.93 9.88 -26.15
C LYS A 163 -13.12 8.63 -25.29
N ASP A 164 -12.99 7.45 -25.88
CA ASP A 164 -13.51 6.20 -25.31
C ASP A 164 -12.58 4.99 -25.49
N PHE A 165 -11.40 5.19 -26.11
CA PHE A 165 -10.46 4.12 -26.48
C PHE A 165 -11.11 2.99 -27.31
N ARG A 166 -12.12 3.36 -28.12
CA ARG A 166 -12.77 2.48 -29.11
C ARG A 166 -12.71 3.10 -30.49
N SER A 167 -13.04 4.39 -30.57
CA SER A 167 -13.02 5.16 -31.81
C SER A 167 -11.84 6.12 -31.78
N PHE A 168 -11.03 6.08 -32.84
CA PHE A 168 -9.82 6.86 -32.97
C PHE A 168 -9.89 7.71 -34.24
N THR A 169 -9.41 8.94 -34.18
CA THR A 169 -9.17 9.73 -35.38
C THR A 169 -8.08 9.06 -36.24
N PRO A 170 -7.99 9.37 -37.54
CA PRO A 170 -6.82 8.97 -38.33
C PRO A 170 -5.52 9.40 -37.64
N ALA A 171 -4.50 8.55 -37.70
CA ALA A 171 -3.21 8.83 -37.10
C ALA A 171 -2.48 9.97 -37.85
N ASP A 172 -1.83 10.87 -37.09
CA ASP A 172 -0.97 11.93 -37.61
C ASP A 172 0.45 11.81 -37.01
N ILE A 173 1.45 12.27 -37.75
CA ILE A 173 2.84 12.33 -37.24
C ILE A 173 2.91 13.41 -36.16
N TYR A 174 3.27 13.00 -34.95
CA TYR A 174 3.39 13.87 -33.78
C TYR A 174 4.83 14.31 -33.51
N ILE A 175 5.79 13.40 -33.66
CA ILE A 175 7.23 13.71 -33.59
C ILE A 175 7.95 13.03 -34.74
N GLU A 176 8.67 13.84 -35.51
CA GLU A 176 9.61 13.37 -36.53
C GLU A 176 10.93 14.12 -36.39
N ARG A 177 12.03 13.36 -36.50
CA ARG A 177 13.42 13.82 -36.42
C ARG A 177 14.22 13.18 -37.55
N ASP A 178 15.47 13.61 -37.70
CA ASP A 178 16.43 12.94 -38.58
C ASP A 178 16.80 11.56 -38.02
N SER A 179 16.90 11.45 -36.69
CA SER A 179 17.10 10.20 -35.93
C SER A 179 15.79 9.44 -35.69
N HIS A 180 15.92 8.15 -35.35
CA HIS A 180 14.80 7.37 -34.81
C HIS A 180 14.39 7.92 -33.43
N ILE A 181 13.09 8.10 -33.23
CA ILE A 181 12.52 8.49 -31.94
C ILE A 181 11.47 7.47 -31.50
N ILE A 182 11.57 6.99 -30.26
CA ILE A 182 10.64 6.03 -29.65
C ILE A 182 10.30 6.47 -28.22
N ASP A 183 9.41 5.74 -27.57
CA ASP A 183 9.09 5.81 -26.14
C ASP A 183 8.87 7.22 -25.62
N THR A 184 7.62 7.67 -25.57
CA THR A 184 7.29 9.03 -25.17
C THR A 184 6.36 9.02 -23.96
N THR A 185 6.56 9.98 -23.06
CA THR A 185 5.60 10.30 -21.98
C THR A 185 5.40 11.82 -21.88
N ILE A 186 4.24 12.25 -21.39
CA ILE A 186 3.87 13.67 -21.25
C ILE A 186 3.25 13.92 -19.89
N ILE A 187 3.68 14.99 -19.23
CA ILE A 187 3.03 15.52 -18.02
C ILE A 187 2.68 17.00 -18.17
N ALA A 188 1.53 17.39 -17.62
CA ALA A 188 1.10 18.78 -17.55
C ALA A 188 1.47 19.39 -16.18
N HIS A 189 2.00 20.61 -16.18
CA HIS A 189 2.24 21.37 -14.97
C HIS A 189 2.20 22.88 -15.27
N ASN A 190 1.50 23.65 -14.42
CA ASN A 190 1.41 25.11 -14.51
C ASN A 190 1.05 25.66 -15.91
N GLY A 191 0.14 24.97 -16.62
CA GLY A 191 -0.31 25.37 -17.96
C GLY A 191 0.72 25.09 -19.07
N ALA A 192 1.80 24.36 -18.78
CA ALA A 192 2.74 23.83 -19.75
C ALA A 192 2.69 22.30 -19.78
N TYR A 193 3.24 21.74 -20.86
CA TYR A 193 3.40 20.31 -21.08
C TYR A 193 4.87 20.00 -21.24
N TYR A 194 5.34 18.94 -20.58
CA TYR A 194 6.71 18.47 -20.65
C TYR A 194 6.68 17.08 -21.26
N ARG A 195 7.39 16.90 -22.36
CA ARG A 195 7.45 15.66 -23.12
C ARG A 195 8.85 15.09 -23.04
N PHE A 196 8.94 13.81 -22.69
CA PHE A 196 10.19 13.06 -22.58
C PHE A 196 10.15 11.96 -23.61
N SER A 197 11.18 11.86 -24.45
CA SER A 197 11.24 10.87 -25.54
C SER A 197 12.62 10.24 -25.64
N LYS A 198 12.71 8.98 -26.07
CA LYS A 198 14.00 8.35 -26.34
C LYS A 198 14.52 8.69 -27.74
N ASP A 199 15.72 9.25 -27.79
CA ASP A 199 16.49 9.41 -29.02
C ASP A 199 17.39 8.19 -29.25
N GLU A 200 17.20 7.52 -30.37
CA GLU A 200 17.94 6.29 -30.70
C GLU A 200 19.33 6.55 -31.31
N THR A 201 19.71 7.79 -31.59
CA THR A 201 21.07 8.17 -32.00
C THR A 201 21.95 8.40 -30.78
N THR A 202 21.49 9.17 -29.80
CA THR A 202 22.24 9.42 -28.55
C THR A 202 21.98 8.38 -27.48
N LYS A 203 20.96 7.51 -27.66
CA LYS A 203 20.52 6.47 -26.71
C LYS A 203 20.18 7.02 -25.33
N ASN A 204 19.64 8.24 -25.26
CA ASN A 204 19.25 8.90 -24.03
C ASN A 204 17.85 9.51 -24.16
N ILE A 205 17.35 10.11 -23.07
CA ILE A 205 16.06 10.79 -23.06
C ILE A 205 16.26 12.27 -23.38
N VAL A 206 15.51 12.76 -24.38
CA VAL A 206 15.41 14.18 -24.73
C VAL A 206 14.12 14.76 -24.17
N VAL A 207 14.16 16.05 -23.81
CA VAL A 207 13.03 16.74 -23.15
C VAL A 207 12.62 17.97 -23.95
N GLU A 208 11.32 18.19 -24.03
CA GLU A 208 10.73 19.36 -24.67
C GLU A 208 9.63 19.96 -23.79
N LYS A 209 9.48 21.28 -23.87
CA LYS A 209 8.41 22.04 -23.20
C LYS A 209 7.48 22.64 -24.25
N GLY A 210 6.18 22.48 -24.06
CA GLY A 210 5.13 23.10 -24.87
C GLY A 210 4.14 23.90 -24.04
N ALA A 211 3.55 24.93 -24.64
CA ALA A 211 2.42 25.67 -24.07
C ALA A 211 1.06 24.99 -24.35
N SER A 212 1.05 23.98 -25.22
CA SER A 212 -0.12 23.15 -25.54
C SER A 212 0.34 21.76 -26.02
N LEU A 213 -0.61 20.85 -26.22
CA LEU A 213 -0.38 19.54 -26.83
C LEU A 213 -0.25 19.59 -28.36
N ASP A 214 -0.29 20.77 -28.99
CA ASP A 214 0.02 20.89 -30.40
C ASP A 214 1.51 20.59 -30.65
N LYS A 215 1.81 19.76 -31.65
CA LYS A 215 3.18 19.31 -31.95
C LYS A 215 4.16 20.46 -32.24
N SER A 216 3.68 21.58 -32.79
CA SER A 216 4.50 22.76 -33.08
C SER A 216 4.78 23.62 -31.85
N SER A 217 4.08 23.38 -30.75
CA SER A 217 4.27 24.14 -29.51
C SER A 217 5.52 23.73 -28.73
N PHE A 218 6.04 22.52 -28.96
CA PHE A 218 7.14 21.97 -28.19
C PHE A 218 8.50 22.52 -28.67
N VAL A 219 9.30 22.99 -27.71
CA VAL A 219 10.68 23.43 -27.93
C VAL A 219 11.63 22.63 -27.05
N PRO A 220 12.88 22.37 -27.49
CA PRO A 220 13.86 21.65 -26.68
C PRO A 220 14.07 22.29 -25.31
N LEU A 221 14.08 21.46 -24.27
CA LEU A 221 14.43 21.82 -22.91
C LEU A 221 15.70 21.08 -22.52
N ARG A 222 16.72 21.81 -22.07
CA ARG A 222 18.00 21.23 -21.70
C ARG A 222 17.89 20.53 -20.35
N VAL A 223 18.26 19.25 -20.30
CA VAL A 223 18.30 18.44 -19.08
C VAL A 223 19.64 17.71 -18.99
N PRO A 224 20.69 18.32 -18.40
CA PRO A 224 22.05 17.79 -18.44
C PRO A 224 22.20 16.37 -17.88
N ALA A 225 21.43 16.03 -16.83
CA ALA A 225 21.46 14.70 -16.23
C ALA A 225 21.04 13.61 -17.23
N LEU A 226 19.98 13.86 -18.01
CA LEU A 226 19.50 12.92 -19.03
C LEU A 226 20.42 12.89 -20.26
N GLU A 227 20.97 14.05 -20.67
CA GLU A 227 21.96 14.11 -21.76
C GLU A 227 23.17 13.21 -21.49
N SER A 228 23.57 13.11 -20.21
CA SER A 228 24.69 12.28 -19.75
C SER A 228 24.36 10.81 -19.53
N LEU A 229 23.07 10.44 -19.54
CA LEU A 229 22.60 9.10 -19.20
C LEU A 229 22.38 8.27 -20.46
N PHE A 230 23.40 7.50 -20.83
CA PHE A 230 23.38 6.64 -22.01
C PHE A 230 22.71 5.29 -21.75
N GLY A 231 22.01 4.76 -22.76
CA GLY A 231 21.50 3.39 -22.75
C GLY A 231 20.19 3.21 -21.98
N VAL A 232 19.36 4.27 -21.91
CA VAL A 232 18.07 4.27 -21.20
C VAL A 232 16.87 4.47 -22.13
N GLU A 233 15.71 3.94 -21.74
CA GLU A 233 14.46 3.97 -22.51
C GLU A 233 13.19 4.00 -21.67
N GLY A 234 12.02 3.98 -22.31
CA GLY A 234 10.72 3.93 -21.62
C GLY A 234 10.58 4.96 -20.49
N PRO A 235 10.74 6.27 -20.76
CA PRO A 235 10.57 7.28 -19.73
C PRO A 235 9.13 7.29 -19.23
N GLN A 236 8.92 7.34 -17.92
CA GLN A 236 7.62 7.59 -17.31
C GLN A 236 7.76 8.61 -16.19
N ILE A 237 6.90 9.64 -16.17
CA ILE A 237 6.98 10.73 -15.20
C ILE A 237 5.67 10.90 -14.41
N TYR A 238 5.80 11.13 -13.10
CA TYR A 238 4.67 11.35 -12.20
C TYR A 238 5.06 12.29 -11.05
N LYS A 239 4.08 13.02 -10.50
CA LYS A 239 4.28 13.88 -9.31
C LYS A 239 4.24 12.99 -8.06
N LEU A 240 5.11 13.28 -7.09
CA LEU A 240 5.09 12.61 -5.80
C LEU A 240 4.03 13.25 -4.88
N ASN A 241 3.00 12.48 -4.49
CA ASN A 241 1.99 12.78 -3.48
C ASN A 241 2.61 13.43 -2.24
N GLY A 242 2.04 14.56 -1.83
CA GLY A 242 2.52 15.33 -0.67
C GLY A 242 3.88 16.01 -0.83
N ARG A 243 4.50 15.98 -2.02
CA ARG A 243 5.80 16.59 -2.30
C ARG A 243 5.72 17.54 -3.50
N GLU A 244 6.55 18.58 -3.47
CA GLU A 244 6.80 19.45 -4.62
C GLU A 244 7.91 18.89 -5.52
N GLU A 245 7.83 17.60 -5.81
CA GLU A 245 8.81 16.89 -6.64
C GLU A 245 8.12 15.95 -7.64
N TRP A 246 8.76 15.77 -8.78
CA TRP A 246 8.42 14.78 -9.79
C TRP A 246 9.46 13.69 -9.81
N CYS A 247 9.00 12.47 -10.07
CA CYS A 247 9.83 11.32 -10.33
C CYS A 247 9.72 10.95 -11.80
N LEU A 248 10.85 10.98 -12.51
CA LEU A 248 11.02 10.39 -13.83
C LEU A 248 11.74 9.05 -13.66
N ILE A 249 11.14 7.96 -14.09
CA ILE A 249 11.79 6.64 -14.17
C ILE A 249 12.18 6.34 -15.62
N VAL A 250 13.37 5.78 -15.83
CA VAL A 250 13.88 5.37 -17.16
C VAL A 250 14.47 3.96 -17.10
N ASP A 251 14.09 3.07 -18.02
CA ASP A 251 14.57 1.67 -18.08
C ASP A 251 16.02 1.66 -18.56
N ARG A 252 16.95 1.16 -17.73
CA ARG A 252 18.36 0.96 -18.05
C ARG A 252 18.53 -0.27 -18.96
N PHE A 253 17.96 -0.22 -20.16
CA PHE A 253 17.88 -1.36 -21.07
C PHE A 253 19.26 -1.88 -21.46
N ALA A 254 20.23 -0.99 -21.70
CA ALA A 254 21.57 -1.38 -22.15
C ALA A 254 22.35 -2.15 -21.06
N GLU A 255 22.06 -1.87 -19.79
CA GLU A 255 22.64 -2.56 -18.63
C GLU A 255 21.78 -3.75 -18.16
N GLY A 256 20.54 -3.86 -18.65
CA GLY A 256 19.58 -4.85 -18.22
C GLY A 256 19.17 -4.73 -16.75
N LYS A 257 19.22 -3.52 -16.18
CA LYS A 257 18.97 -3.25 -14.74
C LYS A 257 17.55 -2.83 -14.39
N GLY A 258 16.68 -2.62 -15.37
CA GLY A 258 15.33 -2.07 -15.14
C GLY A 258 15.38 -0.59 -14.80
N TYR A 259 14.30 -0.07 -14.21
CA TYR A 259 14.14 1.36 -13.97
C TYR A 259 15.24 2.00 -13.10
N LEU A 260 15.50 3.28 -13.40
CA LEU A 260 16.29 4.21 -12.62
C LEU A 260 15.45 5.47 -12.37
N PRO A 261 15.16 5.84 -11.11
CA PRO A 261 14.47 7.07 -10.79
C PRO A 261 15.38 8.30 -10.81
N LEU A 262 14.84 9.41 -11.29
CA LEU A 262 15.42 10.75 -11.24
C LEU A 262 14.38 11.71 -10.65
N LEU A 263 14.78 12.56 -9.72
CA LEU A 263 13.90 13.55 -9.09
C LEU A 263 14.19 14.97 -9.57
N THR A 264 13.13 15.77 -9.68
CA THR A 264 13.23 17.22 -9.84
C THR A 264 12.14 17.91 -9.04
N SER A 265 12.42 19.11 -8.51
CA SER A 265 11.42 20.02 -7.96
C SER A 265 11.08 21.17 -8.92
N ASP A 266 11.67 21.18 -10.11
CA ASP A 266 11.48 22.23 -11.11
C ASP A 266 11.60 21.66 -12.53
N LEU A 267 10.44 21.36 -13.12
CA LEU A 267 10.35 20.89 -14.50
C LEU A 267 10.83 21.94 -15.51
N ASP A 268 10.78 23.23 -15.19
CA ASP A 268 11.21 24.32 -16.08
C ASP A 268 12.73 24.50 -16.10
N GLY A 269 13.36 24.32 -14.94
CA GLY A 269 14.82 24.40 -14.80
C GLY A 269 15.56 23.23 -15.46
N GLY A 270 14.90 22.08 -15.65
CA GLY A 270 15.53 20.90 -16.23
C GLY A 270 16.58 20.25 -15.32
N GLU A 271 16.56 20.57 -14.02
CA GLU A 271 17.50 20.06 -13.02
C GLU A 271 16.97 18.75 -12.44
N PHE A 272 17.47 17.63 -12.96
CA PHE A 272 17.15 16.29 -12.48
C PHE A 272 18.31 15.68 -11.71
N ARG A 273 18.02 15.05 -10.58
CA ARG A 273 18.98 14.30 -9.77
C ARG A 273 18.70 12.81 -9.87
N VAL A 274 19.67 12.05 -10.37
CA VAL A 274 19.65 10.58 -10.35
C VAL A 274 19.65 10.10 -8.90
N LEU A 275 18.73 9.21 -8.56
CA LEU A 275 18.73 8.58 -7.24
C LEU A 275 19.78 7.47 -7.18
N PRO A 276 20.53 7.35 -6.06
CA PRO A 276 21.39 6.20 -5.83
C PRO A 276 20.53 4.94 -5.59
N ASP A 277 21.09 3.75 -5.86
CA ASP A 277 20.35 2.47 -5.82
C ASP A 277 19.74 2.20 -4.43
N GLU A 278 20.32 2.69 -3.33
CA GLU A 278 19.79 2.55 -1.97
C GLU A 278 18.59 3.45 -1.64
N ALA A 279 18.25 4.43 -2.49
CA ALA A 279 17.17 5.40 -2.23
C ALA A 279 15.80 4.96 -2.80
N PHE A 280 15.74 3.82 -3.47
CA PHE A 280 14.52 3.29 -4.07
C PHE A 280 14.53 1.75 -4.08
N ASP A 281 13.36 1.17 -4.20
CA ASP A 281 13.19 -0.28 -4.34
C ASP A 281 12.12 -0.55 -5.40
N LEU A 282 12.48 -1.29 -6.45
CA LEU A 282 11.59 -1.61 -7.56
C LEU A 282 10.96 -3.00 -7.41
N GLY A 283 10.95 -3.61 -6.23
CA GLY A 283 10.44 -4.96 -6.01
C GLY A 283 11.32 -6.06 -6.59
N LYS A 284 10.80 -7.30 -6.57
CA LYS A 284 11.52 -8.51 -7.01
C LYS A 284 11.47 -8.67 -8.52
N THR A 285 10.36 -8.29 -9.15
CA THR A 285 10.23 -8.34 -10.62
C THR A 285 11.02 -7.21 -11.28
N LYS A 286 11.72 -7.53 -12.37
CA LYS A 286 12.43 -6.54 -13.18
C LYS A 286 11.43 -5.74 -14.01
N LYS A 287 10.92 -4.65 -13.45
CA LYS A 287 10.02 -3.71 -14.12
C LYS A 287 10.70 -3.11 -15.34
N ARG A 288 10.01 -3.18 -16.47
CA ARG A 288 10.38 -2.55 -17.74
C ARG A 288 9.17 -1.81 -18.28
N HIS A 289 9.43 -0.73 -19.01
CA HIS A 289 8.50 0.15 -19.74
C HIS A 289 7.02 0.01 -19.35
N GLY A 290 6.44 1.03 -18.72
CA GLY A 290 5.06 1.02 -18.28
C GLY A 290 4.65 2.28 -17.52
N GLY A 291 3.37 2.39 -17.19
CA GLY A 291 2.77 3.58 -16.58
C GLY A 291 2.68 3.57 -15.06
N VAL A 292 2.65 4.76 -14.46
CA VAL A 292 2.42 4.98 -13.02
C VAL A 292 1.21 5.89 -12.82
N LEU A 293 0.24 5.42 -12.04
CA LEU A 293 -0.99 6.15 -11.71
C LEU A 293 -1.06 6.41 -10.19
N PRO A 294 -1.25 7.66 -9.74
CA PRO A 294 -1.60 7.94 -8.35
C PRO A 294 -3.03 7.42 -8.04
N ILE A 295 -3.17 6.77 -6.89
CA ILE A 295 -4.40 6.09 -6.46
C ILE A 295 -4.83 6.53 -5.06
N THR A 296 -6.14 6.46 -4.81
CA THR A 296 -6.77 6.82 -3.54
C THR A 296 -6.64 5.70 -2.50
N GLY A 297 -6.87 6.00 -1.22
CA GLY A 297 -6.85 4.98 -0.17
C GLY A 297 -7.80 3.82 -0.41
N GLU A 298 -9.01 4.09 -0.93
CA GLU A 298 -9.97 3.04 -1.28
C GLU A 298 -9.48 2.16 -2.43
N GLU A 299 -8.81 2.75 -3.42
CA GLU A 299 -8.20 2.00 -4.53
C GLU A 299 -7.03 1.15 -4.06
N CYS A 300 -6.18 1.68 -3.17
CA CYS A 300 -5.12 0.92 -2.52
C CYS A 300 -5.70 -0.30 -1.78
N ALA A 301 -6.74 -0.09 -0.97
CA ALA A 301 -7.40 -1.17 -0.24
C ALA A 301 -7.98 -2.25 -1.17
N ARG A 302 -8.62 -1.86 -2.28
CA ARG A 302 -9.11 -2.81 -3.30
C ARG A 302 -7.99 -3.62 -3.94
N LEU A 303 -6.87 -2.97 -4.30
CA LEU A 303 -5.72 -3.63 -4.92
C LEU A 303 -5.03 -4.60 -3.96
N LEU A 304 -4.84 -4.22 -2.69
CA LEU A 304 -4.28 -5.10 -1.67
C LEU A 304 -5.21 -6.28 -1.37
N ALA A 305 -6.52 -6.05 -1.27
CA ALA A 305 -7.50 -7.12 -1.05
C ALA A 305 -7.54 -8.14 -2.20
N ALA A 306 -7.32 -7.69 -3.44
CA ALA A 306 -7.38 -8.54 -4.62
C ALA A 306 -6.04 -9.21 -4.96
N PHE A 307 -4.94 -8.48 -4.83
CA PHE A 307 -3.62 -8.85 -5.37
C PHE A 307 -2.47 -8.65 -4.37
N GLY A 308 -2.75 -8.31 -3.11
CA GLY A 308 -1.73 -8.21 -2.07
C GLY A 308 -1.10 -9.56 -1.72
N ASP A 309 -0.29 -9.58 -0.67
CA ASP A 309 0.38 -10.80 -0.20
C ASP A 309 -0.51 -11.71 0.65
N GLY A 310 -1.78 -11.34 0.84
CA GLY A 310 -2.75 -12.06 1.65
C GLY A 310 -2.62 -11.82 3.15
N HIS A 311 -1.71 -10.94 3.59
CA HIS A 311 -1.49 -10.61 4.99
C HIS A 311 -1.75 -9.13 5.28
N GLN A 312 -1.13 -8.20 4.55
CA GLN A 312 -1.40 -6.76 4.73
C GLN A 312 -2.86 -6.45 4.33
N VAL A 313 -3.62 -5.87 5.25
CA VAL A 313 -5.05 -5.57 5.03
C VAL A 313 -5.38 -4.08 5.03
N LEU A 314 -4.58 -3.25 5.71
CA LEU A 314 -4.75 -1.80 5.72
C LEU A 314 -3.66 -1.15 4.84
N PRO A 315 -4.02 -0.28 3.89
CA PRO A 315 -3.03 0.54 3.19
C PRO A 315 -2.47 1.59 4.15
N GLY A 316 -1.15 1.83 4.13
CA GLY A 316 -0.49 2.77 5.03
C GLY A 316 0.15 2.11 6.25
N GLN A 317 0.57 2.96 7.19
CA GLN A 317 1.36 2.58 8.36
C GLN A 317 0.48 2.54 9.60
N PHE A 318 0.11 1.33 10.00
CA PHE A 318 -0.80 1.07 11.11
C PHE A 318 -0.28 -0.10 11.92
N ALA A 319 -0.26 0.08 13.23
CA ALA A 319 0.27 -0.91 14.16
C ALA A 319 -0.74 -1.23 15.25
N ASP A 320 -0.36 -2.15 16.13
CA ASP A 320 -1.08 -2.50 17.35
C ASP A 320 -2.60 -2.70 17.13
N PRO A 321 -3.03 -3.56 16.17
CA PRO A 321 -4.43 -3.62 15.76
C PRO A 321 -5.29 -4.34 16.80
N ASP A 322 -6.42 -3.76 17.17
CA ASP A 322 -7.52 -4.45 17.85
C ASP A 322 -8.66 -4.76 16.87
N ILE A 323 -8.93 -6.06 16.64
CA ILE A 323 -9.97 -6.53 15.73
C ILE A 323 -11.25 -6.94 16.49
N ALA A 324 -12.39 -6.43 16.04
CA ALA A 324 -13.69 -6.75 16.60
C ALA A 324 -14.74 -6.99 15.52
N LYS A 325 -15.86 -7.63 15.88
CA LYS A 325 -17.05 -7.74 15.02
C LYS A 325 -18.27 -7.24 15.77
N PHE A 326 -18.92 -6.21 15.24
CA PHE A 326 -20.12 -5.60 15.79
C PHE A 326 -21.20 -5.53 14.72
N ASP A 327 -22.42 -5.93 15.06
CA ASP A 327 -23.59 -5.85 14.16
C ASP A 327 -23.33 -6.43 12.76
N GLY A 328 -22.61 -7.56 12.71
CA GLY A 328 -22.27 -8.27 11.47
C GLY A 328 -21.11 -7.68 10.66
N ARG A 329 -20.50 -6.57 11.09
CA ARG A 329 -19.36 -5.92 10.43
C ARG A 329 -18.09 -6.05 11.26
N TYR A 330 -16.96 -6.18 10.60
CA TYR A 330 -15.65 -6.20 11.22
C TYR A 330 -15.10 -4.79 11.36
N TYR A 331 -14.33 -4.57 12.43
CA TYR A 331 -13.68 -3.30 12.73
C TYR A 331 -12.24 -3.55 13.17
N ILE A 332 -11.31 -2.70 12.72
CA ILE A 332 -9.95 -2.64 13.23
C ILE A 332 -9.66 -1.25 13.77
N TYR A 333 -9.14 -1.21 14.98
CA TYR A 333 -8.69 -0.01 15.66
C TYR A 333 -7.18 -0.13 15.87
N PRO A 334 -6.35 0.53 15.04
CA PRO A 334 -4.90 0.46 15.18
C PRO A 334 -4.32 1.74 15.81
N THR A 335 -3.08 1.65 16.26
CA THR A 335 -2.18 2.80 16.38
C THR A 335 -1.90 3.37 14.98
N THR A 336 -2.00 4.70 14.81
CA THR A 336 -1.49 5.38 13.60
C THR A 336 0.04 5.46 13.70
N ASP A 337 0.75 4.69 12.87
CA ASP A 337 2.21 4.54 12.92
C ASP A 337 2.92 5.47 11.91
N GLY A 338 4.23 5.38 11.78
CA GLY A 338 5.02 6.19 10.84
C GLY A 338 5.60 7.48 11.44
N PHE A 339 5.49 7.66 12.75
CA PHE A 339 6.01 8.83 13.48
C PHE A 339 7.19 8.44 14.38
N THR A 340 8.31 9.15 14.25
CA THR A 340 9.52 8.89 15.05
C THR A 340 9.19 8.82 16.55
N GLY A 341 9.64 7.75 17.20
CA GLY A 341 9.42 7.52 18.63
C GLY A 341 7.96 7.26 19.00
N TRP A 342 7.16 6.75 18.05
CA TRP A 342 5.73 6.50 18.22
C TRP A 342 4.98 7.76 18.66
N SER A 343 5.30 8.92 18.07
CA SER A 343 4.76 10.21 18.49
C SER A 343 3.37 10.55 17.92
N GLY A 344 2.72 9.63 17.20
CA GLY A 344 1.36 9.81 16.69
C GLY A 344 0.36 10.13 17.80
N THR A 345 -0.64 10.96 17.49
CA THR A 345 -1.59 11.49 18.49
C THR A 345 -3.03 11.06 18.23
N ALA A 346 -3.32 10.58 17.04
CA ALA A 346 -4.67 10.29 16.59
C ALA A 346 -4.90 8.80 16.34
N PHE A 347 -6.11 8.36 16.67
CA PHE A 347 -6.62 7.04 16.34
C PHE A 347 -7.59 7.11 15.17
N ARG A 348 -7.59 6.07 14.34
CA ARG A 348 -8.55 5.86 13.24
C ARG A 348 -9.26 4.53 13.44
N VAL A 349 -10.36 4.33 12.72
CA VAL A 349 -11.03 3.03 12.66
C VAL A 349 -11.30 2.62 11.22
N PHE A 350 -11.16 1.33 10.95
CA PHE A 350 -11.44 0.72 9.67
C PHE A 350 -12.59 -0.25 9.80
N SER A 351 -13.49 -0.31 8.81
CA SER A 351 -14.58 -1.28 8.79
C SER A 351 -14.52 -2.20 7.56
N SER A 352 -14.97 -3.44 7.70
CA SER A 352 -15.01 -4.42 6.61
C SER A 352 -16.21 -5.35 6.72
N ASP A 353 -16.71 -5.80 5.57
CA ASP A 353 -17.75 -6.84 5.48
C ASP A 353 -17.14 -8.25 5.33
N ASP A 354 -15.87 -8.36 4.93
CA ASP A 354 -15.28 -9.63 4.46
C ASP A 354 -13.84 -9.91 4.96
N LEU A 355 -13.33 -9.08 5.88
CA LEU A 355 -11.96 -9.10 6.42
C LEU A 355 -10.85 -8.79 5.41
N ARG A 356 -11.20 -8.47 4.16
CA ARG A 356 -10.23 -8.24 3.08
C ARG A 356 -10.27 -6.80 2.60
N LEU A 357 -11.45 -6.30 2.25
CA LEU A 357 -11.63 -4.92 1.83
C LEU A 357 -12.00 -4.08 3.05
N TRP A 358 -11.11 -3.16 3.40
CA TRP A 358 -11.28 -2.28 4.55
C TRP A 358 -11.54 -0.85 4.10
N LYS A 359 -12.57 -0.24 4.68
CA LYS A 359 -12.91 1.17 4.53
C LYS A 359 -12.34 1.94 5.71
N ASP A 360 -11.59 3.00 5.44
CA ASP A 360 -11.20 3.99 6.46
C ASP A 360 -12.43 4.82 6.84
N GLU A 361 -12.90 4.68 8.07
CA GLU A 361 -14.05 5.44 8.60
C GLU A 361 -13.61 6.79 9.20
N GLY A 362 -12.30 7.07 9.19
CA GLY A 362 -11.73 8.33 9.64
C GLY A 362 -11.18 8.29 11.06
N MET A 363 -10.80 9.48 11.52
CA MET A 363 -10.25 9.70 12.86
C MET A 363 -11.36 9.65 13.92
N ILE A 364 -11.09 8.95 15.02
CA ILE A 364 -12.06 8.73 16.11
C ILE A 364 -11.71 9.44 17.42
N LEU A 365 -10.44 9.78 17.63
CA LEU A 365 -9.94 10.44 18.84
C LEU A 365 -8.54 11.04 18.57
N ASP A 366 -8.25 12.26 19.04
CA ASP A 366 -6.92 12.89 18.96
C ASP A 366 -6.41 13.41 20.32
N LEU A 367 -5.36 12.78 20.84
CA LEU A 367 -4.74 13.08 22.13
C LEU A 367 -3.96 14.41 22.15
N ALA A 368 -3.75 15.06 21.00
CA ALA A 368 -3.15 16.39 20.93
C ALA A 368 -4.17 17.53 21.10
N THR A 369 -5.46 17.18 21.27
CA THR A 369 -6.55 18.13 21.36
C THR A 369 -7.27 18.02 22.72
N ASP A 370 -8.30 18.84 22.92
CA ASP A 370 -9.15 18.78 24.11
C ASP A 370 -10.03 17.50 24.17
N ASP A 371 -9.96 16.61 23.18
CA ASP A 371 -10.64 15.31 23.19
C ASP A 371 -10.23 14.46 24.40
N VAL A 372 -8.96 14.55 24.83
CA VAL A 372 -8.41 13.81 25.98
C VAL A 372 -7.68 14.79 26.92
N PRO A 373 -8.37 15.38 27.91
CA PRO A 373 -7.86 16.56 28.64
C PRO A 373 -6.64 16.29 29.53
N TRP A 374 -6.34 15.03 29.83
CA TRP A 374 -5.20 14.62 30.66
C TRP A 374 -3.98 14.19 29.85
N ALA A 375 -4.09 14.01 28.53
CA ALA A 375 -3.02 13.48 27.68
C ALA A 375 -2.25 14.60 26.95
N VAL A 376 -1.00 14.31 26.57
CA VAL A 376 -0.14 15.21 25.77
C VAL A 376 0.34 14.57 24.47
N GLY A 377 -0.27 13.46 24.05
CA GLY A 377 0.04 12.72 22.82
C GLY A 377 0.32 11.23 23.07
N SER A 378 0.97 10.59 22.07
CA SER A 378 1.34 9.16 22.08
C SER A 378 0.13 8.23 22.18
N ALA A 379 -0.68 8.25 21.14
CA ALA A 379 -1.86 7.40 20.95
C ALA A 379 -1.43 5.97 20.60
N TRP A 380 -1.39 5.08 21.59
CA TRP A 380 -0.91 3.70 21.40
C TRP A 380 -1.95 2.64 21.75
N ALA A 381 -1.84 1.51 21.04
CA ALA A 381 -2.35 0.19 21.37
C ALA A 381 -3.76 0.19 22.00
N PRO A 382 -4.81 0.45 21.20
CA PRO A 382 -6.15 0.50 21.74
C PRO A 382 -6.76 -0.88 21.92
N ALA A 383 -7.87 -0.94 22.64
CA ALA A 383 -8.80 -2.06 22.65
C ALA A 383 -10.24 -1.56 22.65
N ILE A 384 -11.14 -2.31 22.00
CA ILE A 384 -12.56 -1.98 21.91
C ILE A 384 -13.43 -3.07 22.54
N ALA A 385 -14.48 -2.65 23.23
CA ALA A 385 -15.50 -3.55 23.77
C ALA A 385 -16.89 -2.95 23.57
N THR A 386 -17.93 -3.79 23.57
CA THR A 386 -19.31 -3.32 23.61
C THR A 386 -20.06 -3.90 24.80
N LYS A 387 -20.89 -3.08 25.44
CA LYS A 387 -21.79 -3.49 26.51
C LYS A 387 -23.02 -2.59 26.52
N ASN A 388 -24.21 -3.18 26.63
CA ASN A 388 -25.50 -2.47 26.70
C ASN A 388 -25.73 -1.43 25.57
N GLY A 389 -25.22 -1.70 24.37
CA GLY A 389 -25.37 -0.81 23.20
C GLY A 389 -24.38 0.35 23.13
N SER A 390 -23.47 0.47 24.10
CA SER A 390 -22.35 1.42 24.08
C SER A 390 -21.05 0.74 23.66
N TYR A 391 -20.14 1.52 23.09
CA TYR A 391 -18.79 1.09 22.70
C TYR A 391 -17.78 1.76 23.61
N TYR A 392 -16.88 0.96 24.19
CA TYR A 392 -15.88 1.36 25.17
C TYR A 392 -14.50 1.16 24.57
N TYR A 393 -13.79 2.27 24.40
CA TYR A 393 -12.49 2.32 23.76
C TYR A 393 -11.42 2.62 24.81
N TYR A 394 -10.54 1.65 25.02
CA TYR A 394 -9.40 1.76 25.93
C TYR A 394 -8.17 2.07 25.11
N PHE A 395 -7.32 2.99 25.58
CA PHE A 395 -6.18 3.45 24.80
C PHE A 395 -5.06 3.91 25.71
N CYS A 396 -3.83 3.95 25.20
CA CYS A 396 -2.72 4.55 25.91
C CYS A 396 -2.51 6.00 25.51
N GLY A 397 -2.13 6.82 26.48
CA GLY A 397 -1.70 8.20 26.27
C GLY A 397 -0.62 8.60 27.28
N LYS A 398 0.13 9.64 26.96
CA LYS A 398 1.15 10.20 27.87
C LYS A 398 0.57 11.30 28.74
N LEU A 399 0.84 11.22 30.04
CA LEU A 399 0.60 12.32 30.98
C LEU A 399 1.63 13.45 30.76
N PRO A 400 1.38 14.68 31.23
CA PRO A 400 2.37 15.76 31.21
C PRO A 400 3.70 15.42 31.91
N SER A 401 3.70 14.44 32.82
CA SER A 401 4.91 13.90 33.46
C SER A 401 5.78 13.02 32.55
N GLY A 402 5.29 12.64 31.36
CA GLY A 402 5.90 11.67 30.45
C GLY A 402 5.62 10.20 30.79
N GLN A 403 4.89 9.93 31.88
CA GLN A 403 4.43 8.58 32.22
C GLN A 403 3.26 8.17 31.31
N SER A 404 3.24 6.90 30.91
CA SER A 404 2.10 6.30 30.20
C SER A 404 0.94 6.04 31.17
N ALA A 405 -0.27 6.20 30.68
CA ALA A 405 -1.50 5.86 31.36
C ALA A 405 -2.51 5.26 30.36
N ILE A 406 -3.45 4.47 30.88
CA ILE A 406 -4.55 3.91 30.08
C ILE A 406 -5.78 4.78 30.31
N GLY A 407 -6.39 5.25 29.22
CA GLY A 407 -7.65 5.95 29.17
C GLY A 407 -8.83 5.04 28.84
N ALA A 408 -10.03 5.56 29.04
CA ALA A 408 -11.27 5.00 28.51
C ALA A 408 -12.07 6.11 27.81
N ALA A 409 -12.71 5.77 26.70
CA ALA A 409 -13.64 6.63 25.98
C ALA A 409 -14.91 5.85 25.61
N VAL A 410 -16.02 6.56 25.45
CA VAL A 410 -17.33 5.94 25.18
C VAL A 410 -17.95 6.54 23.92
N ALA A 411 -18.57 5.70 23.09
CA ALA A 411 -19.36 6.08 21.94
C ALA A 411 -20.67 5.30 21.85
N GLU A 412 -21.62 5.82 21.08
CA GLU A 412 -22.90 5.14 20.76
C GLU A 412 -22.81 4.31 19.46
N THR A 413 -21.72 4.45 18.70
CA THR A 413 -21.47 3.70 17.47
C THR A 413 -20.03 3.18 17.45
N PRO A 414 -19.71 2.11 16.69
CA PRO A 414 -18.35 1.59 16.63
C PRO A 414 -17.37 2.57 15.96
N VAL A 415 -17.87 3.55 15.21
CA VAL A 415 -17.04 4.55 14.52
C VAL A 415 -17.01 5.90 15.25
N GLY A 416 -17.49 5.95 16.48
CA GLY A 416 -17.51 7.18 17.29
C GLY A 416 -18.70 8.10 16.99
N PRO A 417 -18.58 9.41 17.30
CA PRO A 417 -17.43 10.02 17.98
C PRO A 417 -17.24 9.46 19.38
N PHE A 418 -15.98 9.21 19.77
CA PHE A 418 -15.64 8.75 21.11
C PHE A 418 -15.42 9.93 22.05
N ARG A 419 -15.98 9.84 23.25
CA ARG A 419 -15.77 10.84 24.31
C ARG A 419 -14.91 10.24 25.43
N ALA A 420 -13.70 10.75 25.60
CA ALA A 420 -12.81 10.29 26.65
C ALA A 420 -13.30 10.69 28.04
N MET A 421 -12.96 9.86 29.02
CA MET A 421 -13.10 10.19 30.43
C MET A 421 -12.10 11.30 30.80
N PRO A 422 -12.47 12.21 31.72
CA PRO A 422 -11.64 13.36 32.07
C PRO A 422 -10.37 13.00 32.83
N GLU A 423 -10.27 11.77 33.35
CA GLU A 423 -9.11 11.25 34.06
C GLU A 423 -8.71 9.89 33.45
N PRO A 424 -7.43 9.48 33.57
CA PRO A 424 -7.01 8.15 33.16
C PRO A 424 -7.70 7.04 33.97
N LEU A 425 -7.96 5.91 33.34
CA LEU A 425 -8.47 4.70 33.97
C LEU A 425 -7.41 4.02 34.85
N LEU A 426 -6.18 3.90 34.32
CA LEU A 426 -5.05 3.29 35.03
C LEU A 426 -3.78 4.11 34.89
N THR A 427 -3.04 4.25 35.99
CA THR A 427 -1.78 5.01 36.08
C THR A 427 -0.68 4.18 36.75
N MET A 428 0.58 4.52 36.47
CA MET A 428 1.73 3.91 37.17
C MET A 428 1.75 4.18 38.68
N ASP A 429 1.16 5.28 39.15
CA ASP A 429 1.09 5.56 40.58
C ASP A 429 0.05 4.68 41.29
N GLN A 430 -1.05 4.32 40.62
CA GLN A 430 -1.94 3.26 41.09
C GLN A 430 -1.21 1.91 41.18
N MET A 431 -0.42 1.54 40.16
CA MET A 431 0.34 0.28 40.18
C MET A 431 1.29 0.20 41.38
N LYS A 432 2.04 1.28 41.64
CA LYS A 432 2.94 1.36 42.81
C LYS A 432 2.18 1.27 44.13
N ARG A 433 1.03 1.95 44.25
CA ARG A 433 0.21 1.93 45.46
C ARG A 433 -0.35 0.54 45.76
N LEU A 434 -0.75 -0.19 44.73
CA LEU A 434 -1.33 -1.53 44.84
C LEU A 434 -0.29 -2.65 44.88
N GLY A 435 1.00 -2.33 44.69
CA GLY A 435 2.08 -3.33 44.70
C GLY A 435 2.12 -4.19 43.44
N ILE A 436 1.55 -3.73 42.33
CA ILE A 436 1.55 -4.40 41.03
C ILE A 436 2.87 -4.09 40.32
N ALA A 437 3.63 -5.13 40.01
CA ALA A 437 4.87 -4.99 39.24
C ALA A 437 4.55 -4.58 37.80
N MET A 438 5.19 -3.52 37.31
CA MET A 438 4.92 -2.98 35.98
C MET A 438 6.06 -2.07 35.52
N GLY A 439 6.43 -2.16 34.24
CA GLY A 439 7.33 -1.18 33.60
C GLY A 439 6.56 0.05 33.13
N GLN A 440 5.50 -0.18 32.34
CA GLN A 440 4.55 0.85 31.89
C GLN A 440 3.12 0.30 31.93
N ALA A 441 2.16 1.13 32.33
CA ALA A 441 0.73 0.84 32.21
C ALA A 441 0.28 1.16 30.76
N ILE A 442 0.40 0.18 29.87
CA ILE A 442 0.06 0.26 28.44
C ILE A 442 -0.62 -1.02 27.95
N ASP A 443 -0.97 -1.05 26.67
CA ASP A 443 -1.49 -2.21 25.92
C ASP A 443 -2.72 -2.87 26.57
N PRO A 444 -3.80 -2.11 26.80
CA PRO A 444 -5.06 -2.68 27.26
C PRO A 444 -5.58 -3.74 26.28
N SER A 445 -6.16 -4.80 26.81
CA SER A 445 -7.05 -5.71 26.09
C SER A 445 -8.25 -6.09 26.97
N VAL A 446 -9.40 -6.36 26.35
CA VAL A 446 -10.65 -6.59 27.08
C VAL A 446 -11.11 -8.02 26.91
N TYR A 447 -11.49 -8.66 28.01
CA TYR A 447 -12.07 -10.00 28.04
C TYR A 447 -13.38 -9.99 28.82
N PHE A 448 -14.38 -10.71 28.31
CA PHE A 448 -15.61 -10.99 29.04
C PHE A 448 -15.66 -12.45 29.45
N GLU A 449 -15.94 -12.70 30.72
CA GLU A 449 -16.33 -14.04 31.16
C GLU A 449 -17.67 -14.47 30.57
N GLU A 450 -17.94 -15.78 30.64
CA GLU A 450 -19.20 -16.36 30.15
C GLU A 450 -20.45 -15.78 30.83
N ASP A 451 -20.32 -15.27 32.06
CA ASP A 451 -21.39 -14.60 32.79
C ASP A 451 -21.54 -13.10 32.45
N GLY A 452 -20.70 -12.59 31.56
CA GLY A 452 -20.67 -11.19 31.14
C GLY A 452 -19.79 -10.29 32.00
N THR A 453 -19.06 -10.83 32.98
CA THR A 453 -18.15 -10.04 33.83
C THR A 453 -16.95 -9.55 32.99
N PRO A 454 -16.71 -8.22 32.92
CA PRO A 454 -15.64 -7.65 32.12
C PRO A 454 -14.30 -7.60 32.90
N TYR A 455 -13.21 -7.89 32.20
CA TYR A 455 -11.84 -7.80 32.68
C TYR A 455 -10.98 -7.03 31.68
N LEU A 456 -10.02 -6.27 32.20
CA LEU A 456 -8.99 -5.59 31.44
C LEU A 456 -7.65 -6.26 31.74
N LEU A 457 -6.93 -6.67 30.69
CA LEU A 457 -5.54 -7.10 30.77
C LEU A 457 -4.66 -5.98 30.22
N PHE A 458 -3.45 -5.83 30.75
CA PHE A 458 -2.55 -4.75 30.34
C PHE A 458 -1.12 -5.01 30.83
N GLY A 459 -0.17 -4.25 30.27
CA GLY A 459 1.14 -4.06 30.88
C GLY A 459 2.33 -4.25 29.95
N ASN A 460 3.45 -3.68 30.37
CA ASN A 460 4.77 -3.87 29.78
C ASN A 460 5.78 -4.27 30.86
N SER A 461 6.72 -5.15 30.52
CA SER A 461 7.66 -5.86 31.42
C SER A 461 7.01 -6.87 32.38
N HIS A 462 5.75 -6.64 32.80
CA HIS A 462 4.94 -7.60 33.55
C HIS A 462 3.48 -7.47 33.10
N GLY A 463 2.80 -8.60 32.88
CA GLY A 463 1.37 -8.60 32.57
C GLY A 463 0.52 -8.49 33.84
N ALA A 464 -0.62 -7.82 33.73
CA ALA A 464 -1.61 -7.70 34.80
C ALA A 464 -3.03 -7.87 34.27
N ILE A 465 -3.95 -8.20 35.17
CA ILE A 465 -5.40 -8.30 34.93
C ILE A 465 -6.15 -7.60 36.07
N VAL A 466 -7.26 -6.96 35.74
CA VAL A 466 -8.18 -6.34 36.70
C VAL A 466 -9.62 -6.48 36.22
N GLN A 467 -10.56 -6.68 37.14
CA GLN A 467 -11.97 -6.63 36.80
C GLN A 467 -12.40 -5.17 36.54
N LEU A 468 -13.13 -4.95 35.45
CA LEU A 468 -13.77 -3.67 35.16
C LEU A 468 -15.08 -3.56 35.94
N GLY A 469 -15.45 -2.32 36.29
CA GLY A 469 -16.77 -2.01 36.83
C GLY A 469 -17.88 -2.26 35.83
N GLU A 470 -19.12 -2.36 36.32
CA GLU A 470 -20.29 -2.51 35.45
C GLU A 470 -20.42 -1.38 34.42
N ASP A 471 -19.92 -0.19 34.76
CA ASP A 471 -19.88 1.01 33.93
C ASP A 471 -18.81 0.97 32.83
N MET A 472 -17.92 -0.03 32.84
CA MET A 472 -16.81 -0.24 31.91
C MET A 472 -15.75 0.89 31.90
N VAL A 473 -15.88 1.90 32.76
CA VAL A 473 -14.97 3.06 32.85
C VAL A 473 -14.39 3.23 34.26
N SER A 474 -14.54 2.20 35.10
CA SER A 474 -13.92 2.07 36.40
C SER A 474 -13.31 0.67 36.55
N VAL A 475 -12.42 0.49 37.52
CA VAL A 475 -11.81 -0.81 37.85
C VAL A 475 -12.07 -1.18 39.32
N LEU A 476 -12.16 -2.47 39.61
CA LEU A 476 -12.22 -2.99 40.96
C LEU A 476 -10.79 -3.29 41.43
N GLU A 477 -10.13 -2.31 42.05
CA GLU A 477 -8.69 -2.39 42.38
C GLU A 477 -8.30 -3.63 43.22
N ASP A 478 -9.17 -4.09 44.12
CA ASP A 478 -8.91 -5.28 44.96
C ASP A 478 -8.84 -6.59 44.16
N THR A 479 -9.25 -6.57 42.88
CA THR A 479 -9.16 -7.70 41.95
C THR A 479 -7.91 -7.66 41.08
N MET A 480 -7.10 -6.61 41.19
CA MET A 480 -5.92 -6.42 40.34
C MET A 480 -4.79 -7.35 40.75
N ALA A 481 -4.19 -8.04 39.78
CA ALA A 481 -3.06 -8.94 40.03
C ALA A 481 -2.12 -9.00 38.82
N ASN A 482 -0.85 -9.30 39.08
CA ASN A 482 0.08 -9.74 38.04
C ASN A 482 -0.27 -11.16 37.57
N ILE A 483 -0.02 -11.45 36.29
CA ILE A 483 -0.25 -12.77 35.69
C ILE A 483 1.07 -13.55 35.67
N ASP A 484 1.12 -14.65 36.41
CA ASP A 484 2.30 -15.52 36.48
C ASP A 484 2.37 -16.48 35.28
N GLY A 485 3.59 -16.82 34.85
CA GLY A 485 3.84 -17.84 33.83
C GLY A 485 3.92 -17.33 32.38
N LEU A 486 3.81 -16.02 32.17
CA LEU A 486 4.04 -15.38 30.87
C LEU A 486 5.55 -15.39 30.55
N HIS A 487 6.02 -16.46 29.92
CA HIS A 487 7.43 -16.65 29.58
C HIS A 487 7.92 -15.57 28.61
N ASP A 488 9.05 -14.93 28.93
CA ASP A 488 9.69 -13.88 28.12
C ASP A 488 8.76 -12.69 27.81
N PHE A 489 7.85 -12.38 28.73
CA PHE A 489 6.84 -11.34 28.52
C PHE A 489 7.47 -9.97 28.24
N ARG A 490 7.09 -9.36 27.11
CA ARG A 490 7.28 -7.93 26.88
C ARG A 490 6.01 -7.14 27.17
N GLU A 491 4.94 -7.41 26.43
CA GLU A 491 3.71 -6.59 26.38
C GLU A 491 2.55 -7.27 25.63
N ALA A 492 1.48 -6.53 25.29
CA ALA A 492 0.34 -6.96 24.47
C ALA A 492 -0.29 -8.32 24.88
N VAL A 493 -0.61 -8.47 26.18
CA VAL A 493 -1.29 -9.67 26.67
C VAL A 493 -2.77 -9.68 26.29
N THR A 494 -3.26 -10.80 25.78
CA THR A 494 -4.67 -11.06 25.52
C THR A 494 -5.07 -12.45 26.04
N VAL A 495 -6.35 -12.65 26.31
CA VAL A 495 -6.90 -13.96 26.73
C VAL A 495 -8.20 -14.27 26.01
N LEU A 496 -8.38 -15.54 25.67
CA LEU A 496 -9.66 -16.09 25.24
C LEU A 496 -9.96 -17.40 25.96
N LYS A 497 -11.24 -17.75 26.12
CA LYS A 497 -11.66 -19.03 26.70
C LYS A 497 -12.26 -19.93 25.63
N ARG A 498 -11.76 -21.17 25.52
CA ARG A 498 -12.24 -22.19 24.58
C ARG A 498 -12.17 -23.56 25.26
N GLY A 499 -13.24 -24.35 25.15
CA GLY A 499 -13.27 -25.71 25.72
C GLY A 499 -13.02 -25.78 27.24
N GLY A 500 -13.35 -24.71 27.98
CA GLY A 500 -13.09 -24.59 29.42
C GLY A 500 -11.66 -24.21 29.79
N LEU A 501 -10.78 -23.96 28.81
CA LEU A 501 -9.39 -23.55 29.02
C LEU A 501 -9.21 -22.07 28.66
N TYR A 502 -8.44 -21.34 29.47
CA TYR A 502 -7.99 -19.99 29.14
C TYR A 502 -6.73 -20.07 28.29
N HIS A 503 -6.73 -19.39 27.16
CA HIS A 503 -5.64 -19.29 26.21
C HIS A 503 -5.07 -17.88 26.28
N PHE A 504 -3.89 -17.74 26.86
CA PHE A 504 -3.17 -16.48 26.97
C PHE A 504 -2.18 -16.36 25.83
N THR A 505 -2.11 -15.18 25.24
CA THR A 505 -1.12 -14.85 24.22
C THR A 505 -0.52 -13.50 24.52
N TRP A 506 0.76 -13.31 24.24
CA TRP A 506 1.48 -12.07 24.55
C TRP A 506 2.66 -11.87 23.61
N SER A 507 3.11 -10.62 23.48
CA SER A 507 4.27 -10.29 22.67
C SER A 507 5.57 -10.33 23.46
N CYS A 508 6.64 -10.69 22.75
CA CYS A 508 7.99 -10.91 23.28
C CYS A 508 9.02 -10.20 22.39
N ASP A 509 10.17 -9.86 22.98
CA ASP A 509 11.17 -8.94 22.40
C ASP A 509 10.63 -7.50 22.13
N ASP A 510 11.42 -6.63 21.52
CA ASP A 510 11.11 -5.24 21.22
C ASP A 510 10.40 -5.11 19.87
N THR A 511 9.40 -4.23 19.77
CA THR A 511 8.71 -3.96 18.49
C THR A 511 9.66 -3.45 17.40
N GLY A 512 10.83 -2.88 17.75
CA GLY A 512 11.88 -2.52 16.79
C GLY A 512 12.83 -3.67 16.40
N SER A 513 12.72 -4.83 17.04
CA SER A 513 13.46 -6.06 16.71
C SER A 513 12.76 -6.84 15.62
N GLU A 514 13.51 -7.43 14.69
CA GLU A 514 12.95 -8.38 13.72
C GLU A 514 12.41 -9.65 14.38
N ASP A 515 12.86 -9.94 15.61
CA ASP A 515 12.49 -11.10 16.41
C ASP A 515 11.27 -10.82 17.31
N TYR A 516 10.59 -9.67 17.17
CA TYR A 516 9.29 -9.43 17.81
C TYR A 516 8.29 -10.54 17.41
N HIS A 517 7.72 -11.22 18.40
CA HIS A 517 6.94 -12.46 18.21
C HIS A 517 5.84 -12.62 19.25
N VAL A 518 4.88 -13.52 19.00
CA VAL A 518 3.78 -13.84 19.92
C VAL A 518 3.96 -15.23 20.53
N ASN A 519 4.04 -15.26 21.85
CA ASN A 519 4.03 -16.46 22.67
C ASN A 519 2.61 -16.79 23.17
N TYR A 520 2.41 -18.06 23.47
CA TYR A 520 1.13 -18.65 23.84
C TYR A 520 1.29 -19.55 25.07
N GLY A 521 0.27 -19.54 25.92
CA GLY A 521 0.15 -20.40 27.10
C GLY A 521 -1.30 -20.65 27.46
N THR A 522 -1.53 -21.60 28.37
CA THR A 522 -2.88 -21.99 28.81
C THR A 522 -3.02 -22.02 30.32
N SER A 523 -4.21 -21.78 30.85
CA SER A 523 -4.52 -21.98 32.27
C SER A 523 -5.93 -22.51 32.47
N ASP A 524 -6.15 -23.22 33.58
CA ASP A 524 -7.47 -23.61 34.07
C ASP A 524 -8.19 -22.45 34.79
N LYS A 525 -7.49 -21.32 35.02
CA LYS A 525 -8.00 -20.14 35.73
C LYS A 525 -7.66 -18.87 34.98
N LEU A 526 -8.58 -17.90 35.03
CA LEU A 526 -8.37 -16.57 34.45
C LEU A 526 -7.18 -15.81 35.05
N TYR A 527 -6.84 -16.06 36.32
CA TYR A 527 -5.71 -15.42 37.00
C TYR A 527 -4.41 -16.25 36.94
N GLY A 528 -4.39 -17.33 36.15
CA GLY A 528 -3.24 -18.20 36.06
C GLY A 528 -3.06 -19.16 37.26
N PRO A 529 -1.87 -19.74 37.43
CA PRO A 529 -0.67 -19.52 36.61
C PRO A 529 -0.84 -20.01 35.17
N VAL A 530 -0.14 -19.37 34.24
CA VAL A 530 -0.13 -19.75 32.82
C VAL A 530 0.94 -20.81 32.56
N GLU A 531 0.55 -21.92 31.94
CA GLU A 531 1.46 -22.94 31.42
C GLU A 531 1.87 -22.57 29.98
N TYR A 532 3.14 -22.23 29.78
CA TYR A 532 3.69 -21.89 28.45
C TYR A 532 3.56 -23.05 27.46
N ARG A 533 3.13 -22.76 26.23
CA ARG A 533 2.89 -23.74 25.15
C ARG A 533 3.80 -23.55 23.93
N GLY A 534 4.37 -22.36 23.73
CA GLY A 534 5.26 -22.08 22.61
C GLY A 534 4.98 -20.75 21.92
N THR A 535 5.77 -20.46 20.90
CA THR A 535 5.57 -19.33 19.98
C THR A 535 4.56 -19.70 18.89
N ILE A 536 3.57 -18.84 18.65
CA ILE A 536 2.53 -19.05 17.64
C ILE A 536 2.63 -18.12 16.45
N LEU A 537 3.30 -16.97 16.57
CA LEU A 537 3.56 -16.04 15.47
C LEU A 537 5.00 -15.54 15.60
N ALA A 538 5.79 -15.68 14.53
CA ALA A 538 7.17 -15.25 14.46
C ALA A 538 7.55 -14.93 13.02
N LYS A 539 8.69 -14.26 12.82
CA LYS A 539 9.16 -13.80 11.50
C LYS A 539 9.20 -14.91 10.44
N ASN A 540 8.97 -14.51 9.19
CA ASN A 540 9.24 -15.31 7.99
C ASN A 540 10.15 -14.51 7.06
N GLU A 541 11.45 -14.83 7.09
CA GLU A 541 12.49 -14.13 6.33
C GLU A 541 12.32 -14.28 4.81
N GLU A 542 11.87 -15.44 4.33
CA GLU A 542 11.66 -15.70 2.89
C GLU A 542 10.59 -14.78 2.29
N LYS A 543 9.60 -14.41 3.13
CA LYS A 543 8.50 -13.52 2.76
C LYS A 543 8.69 -12.09 3.24
N GLU A 544 9.86 -11.76 3.78
CA GLU A 544 10.17 -10.43 4.32
C GLU A 544 9.18 -9.98 5.44
N MET A 545 8.61 -10.95 6.16
CA MET A 545 7.69 -10.70 7.27
C MET A 545 8.47 -10.69 8.56
N LEU A 546 9.01 -9.53 8.95
CA LEU A 546 9.83 -9.36 10.14
C LEU A 546 9.09 -8.54 11.21
N GLY A 547 9.45 -8.73 12.48
CA GLY A 547 8.86 -7.99 13.60
C GLY A 547 7.37 -8.27 13.77
N THR A 548 6.96 -9.54 13.66
CA THR A 548 5.55 -9.97 13.67
C THR A 548 5.05 -10.15 15.10
N GLY A 549 4.50 -9.10 15.68
CA GLY A 549 3.94 -9.14 17.03
C GLY A 549 2.85 -8.10 17.22
N HIS A 550 2.55 -7.81 18.48
CA HIS A 550 1.39 -7.05 18.96
C HIS A 550 0.11 -7.44 18.24
N HIS A 551 -0.70 -8.25 18.90
CA HIS A 551 -1.84 -8.89 18.27
C HIS A 551 -3.12 -8.75 19.08
N SER A 552 -4.23 -8.86 18.37
CA SER A 552 -5.55 -9.14 18.94
C SER A 552 -6.14 -10.38 18.29
N ILE A 553 -7.06 -11.04 19.00
CA ILE A 553 -7.70 -12.27 18.53
C ILE A 553 -9.21 -12.06 18.50
N LEU A 554 -9.79 -12.16 17.31
CA LEU A 554 -11.24 -12.20 17.13
C LEU A 554 -11.70 -13.65 17.08
N ARG A 555 -12.58 -14.05 18.01
CA ARG A 555 -13.50 -15.16 17.79
C ARG A 555 -14.71 -14.61 17.04
N ASP A 556 -14.96 -15.09 15.83
CA ASP A 556 -16.15 -14.66 15.10
C ASP A 556 -17.41 -15.08 15.89
N PRO A 557 -18.31 -14.15 16.26
CA PRO A 557 -19.50 -14.50 17.03
C PRO A 557 -20.50 -15.37 16.25
N ASP A 558 -20.41 -15.37 14.92
CA ASP A 558 -21.35 -16.07 14.03
C ASP A 558 -20.79 -17.42 13.53
N SER A 559 -19.56 -17.79 13.89
CA SER A 559 -18.94 -19.05 13.49
C SER A 559 -17.88 -19.56 14.50
N ASP A 560 -17.31 -20.75 14.30
CA ASP A 560 -16.15 -21.24 15.10
C ASP A 560 -14.80 -20.82 14.48
N GLN A 561 -14.78 -19.69 13.77
CA GLN A 561 -13.57 -19.15 13.15
C GLN A 561 -12.87 -18.15 14.06
N TYR A 562 -11.54 -18.16 14.00
CA TYR A 562 -10.69 -17.29 14.77
C TYR A 562 -9.72 -16.58 13.84
N TRP A 563 -9.49 -15.31 14.11
CA TRP A 563 -8.60 -14.45 13.35
C TRP A 563 -7.61 -13.80 14.31
N ILE A 564 -6.35 -13.75 13.90
CA ILE A 564 -5.32 -12.96 14.57
C ILE A 564 -5.01 -11.73 13.71
N ALA A 565 -5.26 -10.54 14.24
CA ALA A 565 -4.75 -9.30 13.67
C ALA A 565 -3.44 -8.97 14.38
N TYR A 566 -2.42 -8.56 13.63
CA TYR A 566 -1.07 -8.27 14.14
C TYR A 566 -0.40 -7.22 13.28
N HIS A 567 0.78 -6.73 13.65
CA HIS A 567 1.58 -5.90 12.76
C HIS A 567 2.91 -6.56 12.39
N ARG A 568 3.54 -6.06 11.33
CA ARG A 568 4.92 -6.37 10.94
C ARG A 568 5.62 -5.10 10.45
N PHE A 569 6.93 -5.16 10.18
CA PHE A 569 7.61 -4.05 9.51
C PHE A 569 7.04 -3.76 8.12
N VAL A 570 6.99 -2.48 7.77
CA VAL A 570 6.62 -2.04 6.42
C VAL A 570 7.52 -2.71 5.40
N THR A 571 6.89 -3.22 4.35
CA THR A 571 7.59 -3.77 3.18
C THR A 571 7.58 -2.77 2.01
N PRO A 572 8.49 -2.88 1.02
CA PRO A 572 9.74 -3.65 1.11
C PRO A 572 10.63 -3.11 2.24
N LEU A 573 11.41 -4.00 2.88
CA LEU A 573 12.16 -3.69 4.10
C LEU A 573 13.25 -2.62 3.88
N SER A 574 13.66 -2.41 2.63
CA SER A 574 14.60 -1.39 2.19
C SER A 574 14.08 0.05 2.38
N ARG A 575 12.76 0.24 2.46
CA ARG A 575 12.13 1.56 2.64
C ARG A 575 12.59 2.25 3.93
N PHE A 576 12.85 1.46 4.97
CA PHE A 576 13.34 1.95 6.26
C PHE A 576 14.47 1.05 6.75
N THR A 577 15.71 1.55 6.69
CA THR A 577 16.90 0.81 7.16
C THR A 577 17.11 0.95 8.67
N GLU A 578 16.55 1.99 9.28
CA GLU A 578 16.51 2.24 10.72
C GLU A 578 15.09 2.62 11.15
N GLY A 579 14.80 2.55 12.46
CA GLY A 579 13.51 2.99 12.99
C GLY A 579 12.31 2.13 12.60
N LYS A 580 12.53 0.89 12.12
CA LYS A 580 11.45 -0.02 11.66
C LYS A 580 10.33 -0.24 12.68
N GLY A 581 10.64 -0.15 13.98
CA GLY A 581 9.68 -0.29 15.07
C GLY A 581 8.57 0.76 15.09
N PHE A 582 8.72 1.91 14.43
CA PHE A 582 7.65 2.91 14.24
C PHE A 582 7.25 3.07 12.76
N HIS A 583 7.55 2.06 11.94
CA HIS A 583 7.19 1.94 10.54
C HIS A 583 6.65 0.53 10.27
N ARG A 584 5.42 0.27 10.74
CA ARG A 584 4.75 -1.03 10.69
C ARG A 584 3.46 -1.00 9.89
N GLU A 585 3.02 -2.17 9.45
CA GLU A 585 1.78 -2.37 8.68
C GLU A 585 0.91 -3.47 9.29
N THR A 586 -0.41 -3.26 9.26
CA THR A 586 -1.40 -4.14 9.88
C THR A 586 -1.72 -5.34 8.98
N CYS A 587 -1.69 -6.52 9.58
CA CYS A 587 -1.93 -7.80 8.95
C CYS A 587 -3.04 -8.59 9.64
N ILE A 588 -3.65 -9.53 8.90
CA ILE A 588 -4.57 -10.54 9.45
C ILE A 588 -4.14 -11.92 8.97
N ALA A 589 -4.33 -12.93 9.81
CA ALA A 589 -4.26 -14.33 9.42
C ALA A 589 -5.35 -15.16 10.13
N PRO A 590 -5.76 -16.31 9.56
CA PRO A 590 -6.54 -17.29 10.31
C PRO A 590 -5.75 -17.84 11.49
N LEU A 591 -6.40 -17.98 12.65
CA LEU A 591 -5.87 -18.67 13.82
C LEU A 591 -6.58 -20.02 13.96
N LEU A 592 -5.81 -21.11 13.95
CA LEU A 592 -6.35 -22.47 13.97
C LEU A 592 -6.12 -23.12 15.34
N PHE A 593 -7.04 -24.01 15.71
CA PHE A 593 -6.92 -24.86 16.89
C PHE A 593 -6.80 -26.32 16.45
N GLY A 594 -5.91 -27.07 17.11
CA GLY A 594 -5.77 -28.51 16.91
C GLY A 594 -6.92 -29.30 17.52
N GLU A 595 -6.97 -30.61 17.22
CA GLU A 595 -7.92 -31.54 17.84
C GLU A 595 -7.74 -31.66 19.37
N ASP A 596 -6.54 -31.33 19.86
CA ASP A 596 -6.21 -31.24 21.29
C ASP A 596 -6.74 -29.96 21.96
N GLY A 597 -7.37 -29.06 21.19
CA GLY A 597 -7.89 -27.79 21.67
C GLY A 597 -6.83 -26.71 21.85
N LEU A 598 -5.59 -26.91 21.41
CA LEU A 598 -4.51 -25.93 21.52
C LEU A 598 -4.37 -25.09 20.23
N MET A 599 -3.92 -23.83 20.36
CA MET A 599 -3.60 -23.00 19.19
C MET A 599 -2.45 -23.60 18.39
N GLN A 600 -2.57 -23.54 17.06
CA GLN A 600 -1.51 -23.89 16.12
C GLN A 600 -0.69 -22.65 15.74
N PRO A 601 0.59 -22.82 15.34
CA PRO A 601 1.36 -21.74 14.75
C PRO A 601 0.66 -21.13 13.54
N VAL A 602 0.62 -19.81 13.48
CA VAL A 602 0.08 -19.00 12.39
C VAL A 602 0.94 -19.24 11.15
N ARG A 603 0.28 -19.46 10.01
CA ARG A 603 0.97 -19.68 8.74
C ARG A 603 1.18 -18.35 8.04
N LEU A 604 2.45 -17.92 7.99
CA LEU A 604 2.89 -16.73 7.26
C LEU A 604 3.36 -17.06 5.85
#